data_AF-A0A9W3D8W8-F1
#
_entry.id   AF-A0A9W3D8W8-F1
#
_cell.length_a   1.000
_cell.length_b   1.000
_cell.length_c   1.000
_cell.angle_alpha   90.00
_cell.angle_beta   90.00
_cell.angle_gamma   90.00
#
_symmetry.space_group_name_H-M   'P 1'
#
loop_
_entity.id
_entity.type
_entity.pdbx_description
1 polymer ?
#
loop_
_entity_poly.entity_id
_entity_poly.type
_entity_poly.pdbx_seq_one_letter_code
_entity_poly.pdbx_strand_id
1 'polypeptide(L)'
;MNWVKCNNEGAWNKDRETSGLGWLCRDENGRLLWAGARAVTKAGSPLLAEAEAVKWEAECLASFGYKNVIFESDSASLVSMINGTEKLLPILLLTIEVIRQCLLQIGSFVLRYHARGGNKAADKIAKESITFVSSILKLYSIVPIWLKYQVESE
;
A
#
# COMPACT_ATOMS: atom_id res chain seq x y z
N MET A 1 -16.46 5.10 -16.07
CA MET A 1 -15.69 4.02 -15.42
C MET A 1 -15.17 4.61 -14.13
N ASN A 2 -15.55 4.04 -12.98
CA ASN A 2 -15.21 4.65 -11.70
C ASN A 2 -13.82 4.14 -11.30
N TRP A 3 -12.83 5.02 -11.40
CA TRP A 3 -11.48 4.76 -10.92
C TRP A 3 -11.49 4.77 -9.40
N VAL A 4 -10.75 3.85 -8.79
CA VAL A 4 -10.46 3.91 -7.35
C VAL A 4 -9.04 4.37 -7.14
N LYS A 5 -8.84 5.25 -6.16
CA LYS A 5 -7.51 5.72 -5.79
C LYS A 5 -7.08 5.02 -4.52
N CYS A 6 -5.89 4.45 -4.53
CA CYS A 6 -5.35 3.73 -3.40
C CYS A 6 -3.95 4.24 -3.03
N ASN A 7 -3.74 4.35 -1.72
CA ASN A 7 -2.58 4.93 -1.07
C ASN A 7 -1.97 3.85 -0.18
N ASN A 8 -0.68 3.58 -0.32
CA ASN A 8 0.04 2.56 0.48
C ASN A 8 1.21 3.17 1.26
N GLU A 9 1.59 2.51 2.35
CA GLU A 9 2.76 2.86 3.14
C GLU A 9 3.36 1.64 3.85
N GLY A 10 4.69 1.61 3.93
CA GLY A 10 5.46 0.61 4.64
C GLY A 10 6.16 1.19 5.86
N ALA A 11 5.72 0.83 7.06
CA ALA A 11 6.34 1.27 8.30
C ALA A 11 7.44 0.29 8.73
N TRP A 12 8.69 0.76 8.70
CA TRP A 12 9.86 0.00 9.10
C TRP A 12 10.53 0.62 10.33
N ASN A 13 11.01 -0.23 11.24
CA ASN A 13 11.77 0.20 12.41
C ASN A 13 12.97 -0.72 12.63
N LYS A 14 14.16 -0.12 12.70
CA LYS A 14 15.43 -0.84 12.87
C LYS A 14 15.50 -1.66 14.17
N ASP A 15 14.80 -1.22 15.21
CA ASP A 15 14.86 -1.78 16.57
C ASP A 15 13.67 -2.73 16.86
N ARG A 16 12.81 -2.98 15.88
CA ARG A 16 11.66 -3.90 16.01
C ARG A 16 11.83 -5.13 15.12
N GLU A 17 11.19 -6.21 15.54
CA GLU A 17 11.14 -7.49 14.80
C GLU A 17 9.95 -7.56 13.82
N THR A 18 9.18 -6.48 13.72
CA THR A 18 8.03 -6.37 12.83
C THR A 18 8.11 -5.12 11.96
N SER A 19 7.55 -5.24 10.76
CA SER A 19 7.20 -4.12 9.90
C SER A 19 5.68 -4.03 9.78
N GLY A 20 5.17 -2.81 9.70
CA GLY A 20 3.75 -2.56 9.51
C GLY A 20 3.46 -2.20 8.07
N LEU A 21 2.40 -2.76 7.50
CA LEU A 21 1.92 -2.47 6.16
C LEU A 21 0.56 -1.81 6.28
N GLY A 22 0.37 -0.72 5.55
CA GLY A 22 -0.89 0.01 5.51
C GLY A 22 -1.25 0.39 4.10
N TRP A 23 -2.53 0.26 3.75
CA TRP A 23 -3.07 0.85 2.54
C TRP A 23 -4.54 1.20 2.71
N LEU A 24 -5.04 2.10 1.87
CA LEU A 24 -6.46 2.39 1.77
C LEU A 24 -6.86 2.78 0.36
N CYS A 25 -8.10 2.47 -0.01
CA CYS A 25 -8.72 2.81 -1.28
C CYS A 25 -9.94 3.69 -1.06
N ARG A 26 -10.10 4.66 -1.95
CA ARG A 26 -11.22 5.60 -1.97
C ARG A 26 -11.88 5.64 -3.35
N ASP A 27 -13.17 5.92 -3.36
CA ASP A 27 -13.89 6.27 -4.60
C ASP A 27 -13.59 7.71 -5.04
N GLU A 28 -14.18 8.12 -6.17
CA GLU A 28 -14.05 9.47 -6.73
C GLU A 28 -14.60 10.58 -5.82
N ASN A 29 -15.45 10.25 -4.85
CA ASN A 29 -16.00 11.18 -3.86
C ASN A 29 -15.16 11.21 -2.57
N GLY A 30 -14.00 10.54 -2.56
CA GLY A 30 -13.13 10.43 -1.39
C GLY A 30 -13.63 9.45 -0.33
N ARG A 31 -14.72 8.70 -0.58
CA ARG A 31 -15.27 7.75 0.40
C ARG A 31 -14.38 6.53 0.48
N LEU A 32 -14.06 6.11 1.70
CA LEU A 32 -13.31 4.89 1.94
C LEU A 32 -14.10 3.68 1.39
N LEU A 33 -13.45 2.88 0.56
CA LEU A 33 -13.93 1.59 0.10
C LEU A 33 -13.32 0.45 0.90
N TRP A 34 -12.00 0.52 1.08
CA TRP A 34 -11.22 -0.49 1.79
C TRP A 34 -10.04 0.15 2.51
N ALA A 35 -9.68 -0.37 3.67
CA ALA A 35 -8.39 -0.13 4.31
C ALA A 35 -7.80 -1.46 4.79
N GLY A 36 -6.51 -1.65 4.54
CA GLY A 36 -5.76 -2.82 4.96
C GLY A 36 -4.68 -2.46 5.98
N ALA A 37 -4.68 -3.17 7.11
CA ALA A 37 -3.66 -3.05 8.15
C ALA A 37 -3.06 -4.44 8.46
N ARG A 38 -1.74 -4.59 8.39
CA ARG A 38 -1.07 -5.88 8.64
C ARG A 38 0.32 -5.70 9.24
N ALA A 39 0.65 -6.51 10.25
CA ALA A 39 2.04 -6.71 10.66
C ALA A 39 2.67 -7.86 9.88
N VAL A 40 3.92 -7.69 9.48
CA VAL A 40 4.77 -8.73 8.88
C VAL A 40 6.06 -8.85 9.67
N THR A 41 6.74 -9.99 9.52
CA THR A 41 8.12 -10.14 10.00
C THR A 41 8.98 -9.01 9.42
N LYS A 42 9.91 -8.49 10.22
CA LYS A 42 10.78 -7.37 9.88
C LYS A 42 11.25 -7.41 8.42
N ALA A 43 10.85 -6.40 7.64
CA ALA A 43 11.42 -6.21 6.32
C ALA A 43 12.90 -5.80 6.44
N GLY A 44 13.72 -6.15 5.45
CA GLY A 44 15.16 -5.86 5.50
C GLY A 44 15.49 -4.36 5.42
N SER A 45 14.55 -3.51 4.97
CA SER A 45 14.73 -2.07 4.82
C SER A 45 13.37 -1.36 4.70
N PRO A 46 13.32 -0.01 4.82
CA PRO A 46 12.12 0.77 4.52
C PRO A 46 11.56 0.50 3.12
N LEU A 47 12.43 0.49 2.10
CA LEU A 47 12.05 0.21 0.72
C LEU A 47 11.40 -1.17 0.53
N LEU A 48 11.88 -2.19 1.28
CA LEU A 48 11.27 -3.51 1.26
C LEU A 48 9.91 -3.54 1.95
N ALA A 49 9.72 -2.76 3.02
CA ALA A 49 8.41 -2.63 3.67
C ALA A 49 7.41 -1.93 2.75
N GLU A 50 7.81 -0.85 2.07
CA GLU A 50 6.98 -0.16 1.08
C GLU A 50 6.62 -1.10 -0.09
N ALA A 51 7.59 -1.87 -0.61
CA ALA A 51 7.33 -2.84 -1.68
C ALA A 51 6.35 -3.95 -1.26
N GLU A 52 6.44 -4.44 -0.02
CA GLU A 52 5.48 -5.40 0.53
C GLU A 52 4.08 -4.78 0.71
N ALA A 53 3.98 -3.50 1.07
CA ALA A 53 2.71 -2.79 1.16
C ALA A 53 2.04 -2.66 -0.22
N VAL A 54 2.79 -2.23 -1.24
CA VAL A 54 2.30 -2.15 -2.65
C VAL A 54 1.88 -3.53 -3.16
N LYS A 55 2.68 -4.57 -2.91
CA LYS A 55 2.35 -5.94 -3.30
C LYS A 55 1.03 -6.38 -2.67
N TRP A 56 0.88 -6.19 -1.37
CA TRP A 56 -0.32 -6.62 -0.67
C TRP A 56 -1.57 -5.85 -1.11
N GLU A 57 -1.46 -4.54 -1.33
CA GLU A 57 -2.52 -3.71 -1.90
C GLU A 57 -2.94 -4.23 -3.29
N ALA A 58 -1.97 -4.47 -4.19
CA ALA A 58 -2.24 -4.96 -5.54
C ALA A 58 -2.89 -6.35 -5.55
N GLU A 59 -2.42 -7.27 -4.70
CA GLU A 59 -3.01 -8.60 -4.50
C GLU A 59 -4.48 -8.51 -4.06
N CYS A 60 -4.78 -7.66 -3.08
CA CYS A 60 -6.14 -7.46 -2.59
C CYS A 60 -7.05 -6.88 -3.68
N LEU A 61 -6.63 -5.83 -4.40
CA LEU A 61 -7.48 -5.17 -5.39
C LEU A 61 -7.71 -6.02 -6.64
N ALA A 62 -6.71 -6.79 -7.06
CA ALA A 62 -6.88 -7.79 -8.10
C ALA A 62 -7.89 -8.87 -7.66
N SER A 63 -7.75 -9.38 -6.43
CA SER A 63 -8.65 -10.40 -5.87
C SER A 63 -10.08 -9.91 -5.66
N PHE A 64 -10.27 -8.62 -5.36
CA PHE A 64 -11.59 -7.98 -5.25
C PHE A 64 -12.22 -7.66 -6.62
N GLY A 65 -11.47 -7.85 -7.71
CA GLY A 65 -11.97 -7.67 -9.07
C GLY A 65 -12.01 -6.23 -9.56
N TYR A 66 -11.27 -5.30 -8.92
CA TYR A 66 -11.16 -3.92 -9.43
C TYR A 66 -10.46 -3.89 -10.79
N LYS A 67 -10.93 -2.99 -11.67
CA LYS A 67 -10.47 -2.89 -13.06
C LYS A 67 -9.84 -1.56 -13.47
N ASN A 68 -9.97 -0.54 -12.62
CA ASN A 68 -9.48 0.82 -12.86
C ASN A 68 -8.92 1.37 -11.53
N VAL A 69 -7.60 1.33 -11.36
CA VAL A 69 -6.96 1.67 -10.07
C VAL A 69 -5.82 2.68 -10.26
N ILE A 70 -5.81 3.73 -9.44
CA ILE A 70 -4.67 4.64 -9.28
C ILE A 70 -3.95 4.27 -7.99
N PHE A 71 -2.74 3.75 -8.10
CA PHE A 71 -1.85 3.44 -6.99
C PHE A 71 -0.93 4.63 -6.70
N GLU A 72 -0.85 5.03 -5.44
CA GLU A 72 0.00 6.09 -4.95
C GLU A 72 0.93 5.56 -3.85
N SER A 73 2.24 5.63 -4.12
CA SER A 73 3.29 5.33 -3.16
C SER A 73 4.14 6.58 -2.93
N ASP A 74 4.65 6.74 -1.73
CA ASP A 74 5.59 7.79 -1.35
C ASP A 74 7.05 7.46 -1.70
N SER A 75 7.26 6.37 -2.44
CA SER A 75 8.56 5.83 -2.81
C SER A 75 8.85 6.03 -4.30
N ALA A 76 9.50 7.14 -4.64
CA ALA A 76 9.76 7.50 -6.03
C ALA A 76 10.61 6.44 -6.77
N SER A 77 11.59 5.84 -6.09
CA SER A 77 12.45 4.79 -6.67
C SER A 77 11.67 3.49 -6.87
N LEU A 78 10.82 3.08 -5.92
CA LEU A 78 9.97 1.90 -6.06
C LEU A 78 9.00 2.06 -7.23
N VAL A 79 8.32 3.20 -7.33
CA VAL A 79 7.44 3.53 -8.46
C VAL A 79 8.19 3.44 -9.78
N SER A 80 9.39 4.01 -9.85
CA SER A 80 10.23 4.00 -11.06
C SER A 80 10.68 2.58 -11.44
N MET A 81 11.06 1.74 -10.46
CA MET A 81 11.42 0.34 -10.70
C MET A 81 10.22 -0.49 -11.18
N ILE A 82 9.04 -0.30 -10.60
CA ILE A 82 7.82 -1.02 -11.03
C ILE A 82 7.44 -0.61 -12.45
N ASN A 83 7.45 0.69 -12.75
CA ASN A 83 7.17 1.24 -14.08
C ASN A 83 8.27 0.94 -15.12
N GLY A 84 9.41 0.38 -14.71
CA GLY A 84 10.51 0.01 -15.60
C GLY A 84 11.34 1.19 -16.10
N THR A 85 11.22 2.36 -15.45
CA THR A 85 12.02 3.56 -15.76
C THR A 85 13.32 3.62 -14.97
N GLU A 86 13.50 2.74 -13.97
CA GLU A 86 14.73 2.59 -13.20
C GLU A 86 15.17 1.12 -13.15
N LYS A 87 16.48 0.89 -12.96
CA LYS A 87 17.06 -0.44 -12.81
C LYS A 87 16.52 -1.13 -11.56
N LEU A 88 15.98 -2.33 -11.75
CA LEU A 88 15.48 -3.17 -10.67
C LEU A 88 16.61 -3.64 -9.74
N LEU A 89 16.42 -3.48 -8.43
CA LEU A 89 17.28 -4.09 -7.43
C LEU A 89 17.01 -5.60 -7.34
N PRO A 90 18.03 -6.48 -7.34
CA PRO A 90 17.82 -7.93 -7.30
C PRO A 90 16.95 -8.41 -6.13
N ILE A 91 17.07 -7.76 -4.97
CA ILE A 91 16.30 -8.10 -3.76
C ILE A 91 14.78 -7.84 -3.91
N LEU A 92 14.38 -6.97 -4.85
CA LEU A 92 12.98 -6.64 -5.13
C LEU A 92 12.39 -7.43 -6.30
N LEU A 93 13.17 -8.29 -6.96
CA LEU A 93 12.79 -8.89 -8.24
C LEU A 93 11.47 -9.66 -8.14
N LEU A 94 11.39 -10.59 -7.17
CA LEU A 94 10.20 -11.41 -6.98
C LEU A 94 8.99 -10.57 -6.55
N THR A 95 9.18 -9.62 -5.63
CA THR A 95 8.11 -8.73 -5.15
C THR A 95 7.53 -7.90 -6.30
N ILE A 96 8.38 -7.32 -7.15
CA ILE A 96 7.95 -6.52 -8.30
C ILE A 96 7.31 -7.40 -9.39
N GLU A 97 7.77 -8.63 -9.58
CA GLU A 97 7.12 -9.58 -10.48
C GLU A 97 5.68 -9.88 -10.05
N VAL A 98 5.46 -10.16 -8.76
CA VAL A 98 4.09 -10.35 -8.21
C VAL A 98 3.23 -9.09 -8.39
N ILE A 99 3.77 -7.91 -8.06
CA ILE A 99 3.05 -6.64 -8.28
C ILE A 99 2.61 -6.52 -9.74
N ARG A 100 3.51 -6.74 -10.70
CA ARG A 100 3.20 -6.66 -12.13
C ARG A 100 2.13 -7.65 -12.55
N GLN A 101 2.15 -8.88 -12.04
CA GLN A 101 1.09 -9.86 -12.32
C GLN A 101 -0.28 -9.40 -11.80
N CYS A 102 -0.35 -8.83 -10.60
CA CYS A 102 -1.58 -8.25 -10.06
C CYS A 102 -2.08 -7.06 -10.90
N LEU A 103 -1.16 -6.18 -11.33
CA LEU A 103 -1.50 -5.03 -12.19
C LEU A 103 -2.06 -5.48 -13.55
N LEU A 104 -1.54 -6.56 -14.13
CA LEU A 104 -2.09 -7.16 -15.35
C LEU A 104 -3.52 -7.69 -15.16
N GLN A 105 -3.86 -8.25 -13.99
CA GLN A 105 -5.21 -8.73 -13.68
C GLN A 105 -6.23 -7.59 -13.49
N ILE A 106 -5.77 -6.43 -13.04
CA ILE A 106 -6.58 -5.21 -12.92
C ILE A 106 -6.89 -4.66 -14.32
N GLY A 107 -5.91 -4.67 -15.22
CA GLY A 107 -6.09 -4.15 -16.58
C GLY A 107 -5.74 -2.66 -16.66
N SER A 108 -6.68 -1.75 -16.33
CA SER A 108 -6.40 -0.31 -16.36
C SER A 108 -5.84 0.17 -15.03
N PHE A 109 -4.59 0.61 -15.01
CA PHE A 109 -3.96 1.12 -13.80
C PHE A 109 -3.04 2.31 -14.07
N VAL A 110 -2.80 3.09 -13.02
CA VAL A 110 -1.74 4.10 -12.95
C VAL A 110 -0.98 3.87 -11.66
N LEU A 111 0.34 3.77 -11.70
CA LEU A 111 1.18 3.78 -10.50
C LEU A 111 2.04 5.04 -10.51
N ARG A 112 1.89 5.89 -9.49
CA ARG A 112 2.59 7.16 -9.40
C ARG A 112 3.14 7.45 -8.01
N TYR A 113 4.15 8.29 -7.99
CA TYR A 113 4.68 8.86 -6.76
C TYR A 113 3.70 9.91 -6.21
N HIS A 114 3.49 9.90 -4.89
CA HIS A 114 2.77 10.92 -4.17
C HIS A 114 3.57 11.35 -2.94
N ALA A 115 3.85 12.64 -2.79
CA ALA A 115 4.69 13.11 -1.69
C ALA A 115 4.07 12.79 -0.32
N ARG A 116 4.90 12.36 0.65
CA ARG A 116 4.51 11.91 2.01
C ARG A 116 3.47 12.77 2.73
N GLY A 117 3.47 14.09 2.48
CA GLY A 117 2.53 15.02 3.08
C GLY A 117 1.04 14.71 2.81
N GLY A 118 0.72 13.97 1.74
CA GLY A 118 -0.65 13.57 1.39
C GLY A 118 -0.97 12.09 1.63
N ASN A 119 -0.08 11.33 2.28
CA ASN A 119 -0.23 9.89 2.53
C ASN A 119 -0.42 9.55 4.03
N LYS A 120 -0.93 10.49 4.83
CA LYS A 120 -1.03 10.41 6.30
C LYS A 120 -1.93 9.26 6.75
N ALA A 121 -3.00 8.96 6.01
CA ALA A 121 -3.89 7.86 6.35
C ALA A 121 -3.17 6.50 6.22
N ALA A 122 -2.51 6.23 5.09
CA ALA A 122 -1.75 4.99 4.89
C ALA A 122 -0.59 4.89 5.90
N ASP A 123 0.13 5.99 6.12
CA ASP A 123 1.22 6.08 7.10
C ASP A 123 0.77 5.79 8.53
N LYS A 124 -0.38 6.32 8.94
CA LYS A 124 -0.95 5.98 10.23
C LYS A 124 -1.29 4.49 10.31
N ILE A 125 -1.95 3.94 9.30
CA ILE A 125 -2.31 2.51 9.27
C ILE A 125 -1.04 1.66 9.42
N ALA A 126 0.00 1.96 8.65
CA ALA A 126 1.25 1.20 8.67
C ALA A 126 1.93 1.30 10.05
N LYS A 127 2.04 2.50 10.63
CA LYS A 127 2.65 2.72 11.95
C LYS A 127 1.91 2.02 13.08
N GLU A 128 0.58 2.10 13.09
CA GLU A 128 -0.24 1.40 14.10
C GLU A 128 -0.10 -0.12 13.96
N SER A 129 0.03 -0.62 12.72
CA SER A 129 0.16 -2.05 12.44
C SER A 129 1.44 -2.67 13.01
N ILE A 130 2.53 -1.90 13.18
CA ILE A 130 3.77 -2.38 13.82
C ILE A 130 3.50 -2.99 15.21
N THR A 131 2.53 -2.43 15.92
CA THR A 131 2.19 -2.80 17.31
C THR A 131 1.30 -4.04 17.42
N PHE A 132 0.81 -4.57 16.30
CA PHE A 132 -0.08 -5.72 16.34
C PHE A 132 0.66 -6.94 16.86
N VAL A 133 0.15 -7.52 17.95
CA VAL A 133 0.70 -8.71 18.62
C VAL A 133 0.61 -9.96 17.72
N SER A 134 -0.29 -9.95 16.75
CA SER A 134 -0.50 -11.02 15.78
C SER A 134 -0.35 -10.51 14.35
N SER A 135 0.26 -11.30 13.46
CA SER A 135 0.32 -11.05 12.01
C SER A 135 -1.02 -11.24 11.28
N ILE A 136 -2.14 -11.20 12.01
CA ILE A 136 -3.49 -11.28 11.45
C ILE A 136 -3.72 -10.03 10.60
N LEU A 137 -4.07 -10.25 9.33
CA LEU A 137 -4.45 -9.16 8.44
C LEU A 137 -5.82 -8.59 8.87
N LYS A 138 -5.96 -7.27 8.83
CA LYS A 138 -7.23 -6.59 9.09
C LYS A 138 -7.65 -5.84 7.83
N LEU A 139 -8.88 -6.09 7.39
CA LEU A 139 -9.54 -5.36 6.32
C LEU A 139 -10.76 -4.65 6.87
N TYR A 140 -10.90 -3.38 6.50
CA TYR A 140 -12.03 -2.54 6.89
C TYR A 140 -12.74 -2.05 5.64
N SER A 141 -14.05 -2.28 5.55
CA SER A 141 -14.94 -1.69 4.52
C SER A 141 -15.67 -0.43 5.02
N ILE A 142 -15.45 -0.06 6.28
CA ILE A 142 -15.95 1.14 6.93
C ILE A 142 -14.79 1.85 7.62
N VAL A 143 -14.87 3.17 7.74
CA VAL A 143 -13.80 3.95 8.40
C VAL A 143 -13.78 3.60 9.90
N PRO A 144 -12.73 2.96 10.43
CA PRO A 144 -12.65 2.71 11.85
C PRO A 144 -12.39 4.01 12.61
N ILE A 145 -12.88 4.11 13.84
CA ILE A 145 -12.81 5.35 14.66
C ILE A 145 -11.39 5.90 14.74
N TRP A 146 -10.40 5.03 14.89
CA TRP A 146 -9.00 5.43 14.99
C TRP A 146 -8.41 6.02 13.71
N LEU A 147 -9.03 5.78 12.54
CA LEU A 147 -8.58 6.28 11.23
C LEU A 147 -9.39 7.50 10.75
N LYS A 148 -10.52 7.80 11.39
CA LYS A 148 -11.51 8.80 10.95
C LYS A 148 -10.90 10.16 10.63
N TYR A 149 -10.10 10.71 11.56
CA TYR A 149 -9.49 12.03 11.39
C TYR A 149 -8.59 12.12 10.16
N GLN A 150 -7.76 11.09 9.92
CA GLN A 150 -6.83 11.07 8.79
C GLN A 150 -7.58 10.97 7.46
N VAL A 151 -8.63 10.14 7.42
CA VAL A 151 -9.42 9.98 6.19
C VAL A 151 -10.18 11.24 5.82
N GLU A 152 -10.69 11.99 6.81
CA GLU A 152 -11.42 13.26 6.60
C GLU A 152 -10.49 14.46 6.30
N SER A 153 -9.20 14.36 6.64
CA SER A 153 -8.22 15.45 6.49
C SER A 153 -7.42 15.45 5.18
N GLU A 154 -7.68 14.47 4.30
CA GLU A 154 -7.04 14.24 3.00
C GLU A 154 -8.05 14.32 1.86
#